data_AF-A0AAF0TV36-F1
#
_entry.id   AF-A0AAF0TV36-F1
#
_cell.length_a   1.000
_cell.length_b   1.000
_cell.length_c   1.000
_cell.angle_alpha   90.00
_cell.angle_beta   90.00
_cell.angle_gamma   90.00
#
_symmetry.space_group_name_H-M   'P 1'
#
loop_
_entity.id
_entity.type
_entity.pdbx_description
1 polymer ?
#
loop_
_entity_poly.entity_id
_entity_poly.type
_entity_poly.pdbx_seq_one_letter_code
_entity_poly.pdbx_strand_id
1 'polypeptide(L)' 'KNFQELKKRLITAPVLTLAEGTQGFVVYCDASRVGLGCVLMQNDKVIDYTSR' A
#
# COMPACT_ATOMS: atom_id res chain seq x y z
N LYS A 1 -1.34 -14.20 -8.29
CA LYS A 1 -2.58 -13.82 -7.56
C LYS A 1 -2.32 -12.61 -6.65
N ASN A 2 -1.33 -12.65 -5.74
CA ASN A 2 -0.95 -11.51 -4.88
C ASN A 2 -0.56 -10.24 -5.66
N PHE A 3 0.33 -10.35 -6.64
CA PHE A 3 0.73 -9.20 -7.46
C PHE A 3 -0.44 -8.52 -8.19
N GLN A 4 -1.45 -9.29 -8.63
CA GLN A 4 -2.63 -8.72 -9.30
C GLN A 4 -3.56 -8.03 -8.32
N GLU A 5 -3.69 -8.55 -7.10
CA GLU A 5 -4.43 -7.89 -6.01
C GLU A 5 -3.71 -6.61 -5.57
N LEU A 6 -2.38 -6.63 -5.43
CA LEU A 6 -1.58 -5.44 -5.17
C LEU A 6 -1.74 -4.41 -6.29
N LYS A 7 -1.64 -4.83 -7.55
CA LYS A 7 -1.84 -3.96 -8.72
C LYS A 7 -3.25 -3.36 -8.73
N LYS A 8 -4.28 -4.16 -8.41
CA LYS A 8 -5.66 -3.68 -8.30
C LYS A 8 -5.78 -2.64 -7.19
N ARG A 9 -5.18 -2.86 -6.02
CA ARG A 9 -5.16 -1.86 -4.94
C ARG A 9 -4.42 -0.59 -5.36
N LEU A 10 -3.27 -0.70 -6.03
CA LEU A 10 -2.49 0.43 -6.53
C LEU A 10 -3.26 1.33 -7.52
N ILE A 11 -4.02 0.74 -8.45
CA ILE A 11 -4.75 1.49 -9.49
C ILE A 11 -6.16 1.93 -9.08
N THR A 12 -6.73 1.31 -8.03
CA THR A 12 -8.12 1.57 -7.60
C THR A 12 -8.17 2.41 -6.33
N ALA A 13 -7.08 2.52 -5.58
CA ALA A 13 -7.06 3.30 -4.36
C ALA A 13 -7.24 4.80 -4.65
N PRO A 14 -7.99 5.50 -3.79
CA PRO A 14 -8.15 6.94 -3.90
C PRO A 14 -6.79 7.66 -3.71
N VAL A 15 -6.77 8.94 -4.09
CA VAL A 15 -5.71 9.89 -3.75
C VAL A 15 -5.19 9.64 -2.33
N LEU A 16 -3.86 9.62 -2.18
CA LEU A 16 -3.18 9.42 -0.90
C LEU A 16 -3.86 10.25 0.19
N THR A 17 -4.26 9.58 1.28
CA THR A 17 -4.87 10.25 2.42
C THR A 17 -3.80 10.62 3.43
N LEU A 18 -3.96 11.75 4.10
CA LEU A 18 -3.09 12.12 5.22
C LEU A 18 -3.25 11.13 6.37
N ALA A 19 -2.16 10.85 7.08
CA ALA A 19 -2.23 10.07 8.31
C ALA A 19 -3.12 10.79 9.35
N GLU A 20 -4.00 10.05 9.99
CA GLU A 20 -4.94 10.54 10.99
C GLU A 20 -4.50 10.13 12.40
N GLY A 21 -4.22 11.11 13.26
CA GLY A 21 -3.94 10.88 14.67
C GLY A 21 -2.76 9.95 14.94
N THR A 22 -2.87 9.12 15.99
CA THR A 22 -1.85 8.18 16.46
C THR A 22 -2.23 6.72 16.24
N GLN A 23 -3.24 6.47 15.39
CA GLN A 23 -3.64 5.10 15.07
C GLN A 23 -2.53 4.38 14.31
N GLY A 24 -2.37 3.09 14.62
CA GLY A 24 -1.35 2.26 14.01
C GLY A 24 -1.53 2.13 12.50
N PHE A 25 -0.42 1.83 11.83
CA PHE A 25 -0.39 1.58 10.40
C PHE A 25 -0.27 0.09 10.11
N VAL A 26 -0.78 -0.33 8.95
CA VAL A 26 -0.57 -1.67 8.40
C VAL A 26 0.24 -1.53 7.12
N VAL A 27 1.32 -2.29 7.02
CA VAL A 27 2.16 -2.35 5.81
C VAL A 27 1.89 -3.66 5.09
N TYR A 28 1.49 -3.56 3.82
CA TYR A 28 1.41 -4.71 2.91
C TYR A 28 2.58 -4.66 1.96
N CYS A 29 3.43 -5.70 1.96
CA CYS A 29 4.56 -5.80 1.04
C CYS A 29 4.42 -7.03 0.13
N ASP A 30 4.79 -6.88 -1.14
CA ASP A 30 4.96 -7.97 -2.10
C ASP A 30 6.33 -7.82 -2.78
N ALA A 31 7.07 -8.93 -2.82
CA ALA A 31 8.42 -8.98 -3.37
C ALA A 31 8.47 -9.90 -4.59
N SER A 32 9.24 -9.49 -5.59
CA SER A 32 9.59 -10.30 -6.76
C SER A 32 11.11 -10.39 -6.91
N ARG A 33 11.59 -11.19 -7.88
CA ARG A 33 13.03 -11.26 -8.19
C ARG A 33 13.63 -9.93 -8.65
N VAL A 34 12.81 -9.00 -9.13
CA VAL A 34 13.24 -7.76 -9.81
C VAL A 34 12.88 -6.50 -9.05
N GLY A 35 12.16 -6.60 -7.93
CA GLY A 35 11.75 -5.44 -7.17
C GLY A 35 10.78 -5.78 -6.04
N LEU A 36 10.63 -4.82 -5.15
CA LEU A 36 9.77 -4.85 -3.96
C LEU A 36 8.76 -3.70 -4.07
N GLY A 37 7.50 -3.98 -3.74
CA GLY A 37 6.47 -2.96 -3.57
C GLY A 37 5.79 -3.09 -2.22
N CYS A 38 5.54 -1.97 -1.55
CA CYS A 38 4.74 -1.93 -0.33
C CYS A 38 3.69 -0.81 -0.37
N VAL A 39 2.62 -1.02 0.39
CA VAL A 39 1.53 -0.06 0.61
C VAL A 39 1.41 0.17 2.12
N LEU A 40 1.43 1.44 2.52
CA LEU A 40 1.12 1.85 3.89
C LEU A 40 -0.35 2.20 3.98
N MET A 41 -1.08 1.55 4.89
CA MET A 41 -2.51 1.77 5.10
C MET A 41 -2.83 2.13 6.54
N GLN A 42 -3.86 2.96 6.71
CA GLN A 42 -4.44 3.33 8.00
C GLN A 42 -5.96 3.38 7.83
N ASN A 43 -6.71 2.70 8.69
CA ASN A 43 -8.19 2.66 8.64
C ASN A 43 -8.74 2.37 7.22
N ASP A 44 -8.19 1.36 6.54
CA ASP A 44 -8.53 0.97 5.17
C ASP A 44 -8.26 2.04 4.08
N LYS A 45 -7.60 3.15 4.43
CA LYS A 45 -7.14 4.18 3.49
C LYS A 45 -5.66 4.01 3.19
N VAL A 46 -5.25 4.34 1.97
CA VAL A 46 -3.85 4.34 1.59
C VAL A 46 -3.20 5.66 1.96
N ILE A 47 -2.06 5.57 2.65
CA ILE A 47 -1.25 6.71 3.10
C ILE A 47 -0.06 6.93 2.18
N ASP A 48 0.62 5.84 1.77
CA ASP A 48 1.79 5.92 0.92
C ASP A 48 2.03 4.65 0.11
N TYR A 49 2.74 4.81 -1.00
CA TYR A 49 3.26 3.75 -1.85
C TYR A 49 4.77 3.82 -1.90
N THR A 50 5.44 2.72 -1.58
CA THR A 50 6.90 2.63 -1.65
C THR A 50 7.33 1.46 -2.51
N SER A 51 8.39 1.63 -3.29
CA SER A 51 9.00 0.56 -4.07
C SER A 51 10.51 0.67 -4.10
N ARG A 52 11.17 -0.47 -4.32
CA ARG A 52 12.63 -0.58 -4.51
C ARG A 52 12.95 -1.55 -5.65
#